data_AF-A0A822FB13-F1
#
_entry.id   AF-A0A822FB13-F1
#
_cell.length_a   1.000
_cell.length_b   1.000
_cell.length_c   1.000
_cell.angle_alpha   90.00
_cell.angle_beta   90.00
_cell.angle_gamma   90.00
#
_symmetry.space_group_name_H-M   'P 1'
#
loop_
_entity.id
_entity.type
_entity.pdbx_description
1 polymer ?
#
loop_
_entity_poly.entity_id
_entity_poly.type
_entity_poly.pdbx_seq_one_letter_code
_entity_poly.pdbx_strand_id
1 'polypeptide(L)'
;MVSFFALTTPVGIAIGIGVHLNTYNPKSLVALMTTGVLDSVSSGILIYVALVNLMAGEMGVGAHGFLQLRKRVKCLYFIALYIGAAVMAILGRWA
;
A
#
# COMPACT_ATOMS: atom_id res chain seq x y z
N MET A 1 -1.54 9.68 20.72
CA MET A 1 -1.37 9.60 19.26
C MET A 1 -1.52 8.17 18.73
N VAL A 2 -0.78 7.17 19.24
CA VAL A 2 -0.86 5.77 18.74
C VAL A 2 -2.23 5.11 18.91
N SER A 3 -2.93 5.35 20.02
CA SER A 3 -4.22 4.69 20.30
C SER A 3 -5.31 5.04 19.29
N PHE A 4 -5.36 6.29 18.83
CA PHE A 4 -6.33 6.72 17.81
C PHE A 4 -6.01 6.11 16.44
N PHE A 5 -4.72 6.03 16.08
CA PHE A 5 -4.31 5.41 14.82
C PHE A 5 -4.60 3.90 14.80
N ALA A 6 -4.33 3.22 15.91
CA ALA A 6 -4.61 1.79 16.05
C ALA A 6 -6.11 1.47 16.11
N LEU A 7 -6.96 2.40 16.58
CA LEU A 7 -8.42 2.23 16.60
C LEU A 7 -9.08 2.56 15.25
N THR A 8 -8.50 3.46 14.45
CA THR A 8 -9.11 3.86 13.17
C THR A 8 -9.19 2.71 12.17
N THR A 9 -8.19 1.82 12.14
CA THR A 9 -8.15 0.65 11.24
C THR A 9 -9.25 -0.38 11.52
N PRO A 10 -9.42 -0.90 12.76
CA PRO A 10 -10.50 -1.83 13.06
C PRO A 10 -11.88 -1.19 12.94
N VAL A 11 -12.03 0.10 13.27
CA VAL A 11 -13.31 0.83 13.08
C VAL A 11 -13.65 0.93 11.58
N GLY A 12 -12.69 1.25 10.73
CA GLY A 12 -12.89 1.28 9.27
C GLY A 12 -13.27 -0.08 8.69
N ILE A 13 -12.62 -1.16 9.13
CA ILE A 13 -12.95 -2.53 8.73
C ILE A 13 -14.36 -2.91 9.19
N ALA A 14 -14.74 -2.59 10.43
CA ALA A 14 -16.07 -2.89 10.96
C ALA A 14 -17.19 -2.19 10.18
N ILE A 15 -17.00 -0.92 9.81
CA ILE A 15 -17.94 -0.18 8.97
C ILE A 15 -18.02 -0.81 7.57
N GLY A 16 -16.87 -1.18 6.98
CA GLY A 16 -16.81 -1.84 5.67
C GLY A 16 -17.57 -3.17 5.64
N ILE A 17 -17.44 -4.00 6.68
CA ILE A 17 -18.19 -5.26 6.83
C ILE A 17 -19.69 -4.98 6.99
N GLY A 18 -20.07 -3.98 7.79
CA GLY A 18 -21.48 -3.60 7.99
C GLY A 18 -22.18 -3.16 6.70
N VAL A 19 -21.51 -2.37 5.86
CA VAL A 19 -22.04 -1.95 4.55
C VAL A 19 -22.16 -3.13 3.58
N HIS A 20 -21.20 -4.06 3.61
CA HIS A 20 -21.22 -5.26 2.78
C HIS A 20 -22.34 -6.24 3.18
N LEU A 21 -22.64 -6.37 4.47
CA LEU A 21 -23.67 -7.28 4.99
C LEU A 21 -25.11 -6.86 4.62
N ASN A 22 -25.40 -5.56 4.57
CA ASN A 22 -26.79 -5.09 4.46
C ASN A 22 -27.25 -4.79 3.02
N THR A 23 -26.34 -4.74 2.05
CA THR A 23 -26.66 -4.15 0.73
C THR A 23 -25.95 -4.79 -0.47
N TYR A 24 -25.03 -5.73 -0.26
CA TYR A 24 -24.12 -6.20 -1.30
C TYR A 24 -24.57 -7.54 -1.90
N ASN A 25 -25.21 -7.48 -3.06
CA ASN A 25 -25.32 -8.65 -3.94
C ASN A 25 -24.00 -8.71 -4.76
N PRO A 26 -23.12 -9.70 -4.55
CA PRO A 26 -21.73 -9.71 -5.06
C PRO A 26 -21.60 -9.80 -6.59
N LYS A 27 -22.71 -9.79 -7.33
CA LYS A 27 -22.78 -9.81 -8.80
C LYS A 27 -23.39 -8.54 -9.42
N SER A 28 -23.70 -7.52 -8.61
CA SER A 28 -24.25 -6.26 -9.14
C SER A 28 -23.17 -5.41 -9.81
N LEU A 29 -23.49 -4.80 -10.96
CA LEU A 29 -22.61 -3.90 -11.70
C LEU A 29 -22.14 -2.72 -10.82
N VAL A 30 -23.01 -2.21 -9.94
CA VAL A 30 -22.71 -1.10 -9.03
C VAL A 30 -21.63 -1.47 -8.01
N ALA A 31 -21.61 -2.73 -7.57
CA ALA A 31 -20.62 -3.24 -6.64
C ALA A 31 -19.22 -3.28 -7.27
N LEU A 32 -19.10 -3.77 -8.51
CA LEU A 32 -17.82 -3.79 -9.22
C LEU A 32 -17.28 -2.38 -9.49
N MET A 33 -18.17 -1.46 -9.89
CA MET A 33 -17.77 -0.09 -10.21
C MET A 33 -17.29 0.66 -8.96
N THR A 34 -17.97 0.50 -7.82
CA THR A 34 -17.60 1.17 -6.57
C THR A 34 -16.31 0.61 -5.97
N THR A 35 -16.11 -0.71 -5.97
CA THR A 35 -14.83 -1.31 -5.54
C THR A 35 -13.68 -0.93 -6.47
N GLY A 36 -13.92 -0.91 -7.79
CA GLY A 36 -12.91 -0.49 -8.76
C GLY A 36 -12.46 0.97 -8.59
N VAL A 37 -13.40 1.89 -8.33
CA VAL A 37 -13.07 3.30 -8.06
C VAL A 37 -12.31 3.44 -6.72
N LEU A 38 -12.76 2.78 -5.66
CA LEU A 38 -12.11 2.82 -4.36
C LEU A 38 -10.69 2.21 -4.40
N ASP A 39 -10.52 1.09 -5.09
CA ASP A 39 -9.22 0.43 -5.27
C ASP A 39 -8.25 1.30 -6.09
N SER A 40 -8.74 1.94 -7.15
CA SER A 40 -7.94 2.87 -7.96
C SER A 40 -7.42 4.06 -7.15
N VAL A 41 -8.28 4.65 -6.31
CA VAL A 41 -7.88 5.76 -5.42
C VAL A 41 -6.86 5.28 -4.38
N SER A 42 -7.10 4.13 -3.76
CA SER A 42 -6.18 3.51 -2.79
C SER A 42 -4.80 3.24 -3.42
N SER A 43 -4.77 2.65 -4.61
CA SER A 43 -3.54 2.39 -5.38
C SER A 43 -2.78 3.67 -5.71
N GLY A 44 -3.47 4.75 -6.07
CA GLY A 44 -2.85 6.06 -6.30
C GLY A 44 -2.15 6.61 -5.05
N ILE A 45 -2.78 6.51 -3.88
CA ILE A 45 -2.19 6.94 -2.61
C ILE A 45 -0.99 6.04 -2.25
N LEU A 46 -1.10 4.72 -2.48
CA LEU A 46 -0.02 3.78 -2.22
C LEU A 46 1.23 4.08 -3.07
N ILE A 47 1.05 4.38 -4.36
CA ILE A 47 2.13 4.80 -5.26
C ILE A 47 2.77 6.11 -4.77
N TYR A 48 1.96 7.08 -4.35
CA TYR A 48 2.48 8.34 -3.80
C TYR A 48 3.34 8.09 -2.55
N VAL A 49 2.86 7.30 -1.59
CA VAL A 49 3.61 6.97 -0.38
C VAL A 49 4.88 6.19 -0.71
N ALA A 50 4.81 5.23 -1.63
CA ALA A 50 5.97 4.44 -2.05
C ALA A 50 7.07 5.28 -2.70
N LEU A 51 6.71 6.19 -3.61
CA LEU A 51 7.69 7.00 -4.34
C LEU A 51 8.15 8.23 -3.53
N VAL A 52 7.22 8.99 -2.96
CA VAL A 52 7.51 10.29 -2.35
C VAL A 52 7.92 10.15 -0.89
N ASN A 53 7.28 9.26 -0.12
CA ASN A 53 7.52 9.17 1.31
C ASN A 53 8.61 8.13 1.64
N LEU A 54 8.58 6.96 0.99
CA LEU A 54 9.53 5.88 1.23
C LEU A 54 10.78 6.01 0.35
N MET A 55 10.64 6.03 -0.98
CA MET A 55 11.80 6.04 -1.87
C MET A 55 12.59 7.37 -1.79
N ALA A 56 11.94 8.53 -1.73
CA ALA A 56 12.67 9.80 -1.58
C ALA A 56 13.33 9.97 -0.20
N GLY A 57 12.74 9.41 0.86
CA GLY A 57 13.31 9.43 2.21
C GLY A 57 14.51 8.49 2.36
N GLU A 58 14.40 7.27 1.85
CA GLU A 58 15.43 6.23 2.00
C GLU A 58 16.53 6.34 0.93
N MET A 59 16.21 6.80 -0.29
CA MET A 59 17.11 6.76 -1.46
C MET A 59 17.41 8.14 -2.06
N GLY A 60 16.80 9.22 -1.55
CA GLY A 60 16.99 10.59 -2.03
C GLY A 60 18.31 11.24 -1.59
N VAL A 61 18.66 12.32 -2.28
CA VAL A 61 19.95 13.06 -2.17
C VAL A 61 20.21 13.61 -0.76
N GLY A 62 19.18 13.77 0.07
CA GLY A 62 19.27 14.28 1.45
C GLY A 62 19.46 13.22 2.55
N ALA A 63 19.45 11.92 2.23
CA ALA A 63 19.69 10.88 3.23
C ALA A 63 21.16 10.92 3.66
N HIS A 64 21.42 11.39 4.89
CA HIS A 64 22.73 11.63 5.52
C HIS A 64 23.63 10.38 5.72
N GLY A 65 23.49 9.37 4.86
CA GLY A 65 24.28 8.13 4.83
C GLY A 65 24.14 7.34 3.52
N PHE A 66 23.11 7.56 2.71
CA PHE A 66 22.87 6.72 1.52
C PHE A 66 23.92 6.96 0.42
N LEU A 67 24.43 8.18 0.24
CA LEU A 67 25.51 8.44 -0.73
C LEU A 67 26.86 7.84 -0.31
N GLN A 68 27.13 7.70 0.99
CA GLN A 68 28.37 7.11 1.51
C GLN A 68 28.29 5.58 1.68
N LEU A 69 27.11 4.99 1.56
CA LEU A 69 26.93 3.54 1.63
C LEU A 69 27.56 2.83 0.42
N ARG A 70 28.30 1.76 0.71
CA ARG A 70 28.94 0.88 -0.28
C ARG A 70 27.93 0.44 -1.35
N LYS A 71 28.32 0.45 -2.64
CA LYS A 71 27.44 0.06 -3.78
C LYS A 71 26.70 -1.26 -3.55
N ARG A 72 27.32 -2.22 -2.85
CA ARG A 72 26.69 -3.50 -2.46
C ARG A 72 25.43 -3.33 -1.59
N VAL A 73 25.43 -2.39 -0.66
CA VAL A 73 24.28 -2.16 0.23
C VAL A 73 23.15 -1.47 -0.54
N LYS A 74 23.46 -0.51 -1.42
CA LYS A 74 22.46 0.05 -2.37
C LYS A 74 21.79 -1.03 -3.22
N CYS A 75 22.58 -1.94 -3.81
CA CYS A 75 22.01 -3.07 -4.55
C CYS A 75 21.13 -3.94 -3.66
N LEU A 76 21.51 -4.20 -2.41
CA LEU A 76 20.71 -5.00 -1.47
C LEU A 76 19.35 -4.34 -1.18
N TYR A 77 19.29 -3.02 -0.99
CA TYR A 77 18.04 -2.28 -0.82
C TYR A 77 17.13 -2.38 -2.05
N PHE A 78 17.69 -2.21 -3.25
CA PHE A 78 16.92 -2.38 -4.49
C PHE A 78 16.41 -3.82 -4.64
N ILE A 79 17.26 -4.83 -4.39
CA ILE A 79 16.87 -6.24 -4.45
C ILE A 79 15.76 -6.54 -3.44
N ALA A 80 15.87 -6.05 -2.21
CA ALA A 80 14.84 -6.22 -1.19
C ALA A 80 13.51 -5.56 -1.61
N LEU A 81 13.56 -4.37 -2.22
CA LEU A 81 12.39 -3.68 -2.77
C LEU A 81 11.73 -4.51 -3.88
N TYR A 82 12.51 -4.99 -4.86
CA TYR A 82 12.01 -5.83 -5.94
C TYR A 82 11.44 -7.16 -5.43
N ILE A 83 12.06 -7.79 -4.44
CA ILE A 83 11.53 -9.01 -3.80
C ILE A 83 10.19 -8.70 -3.13
N GLY A 84 10.08 -7.60 -2.38
CA GLY A 84 8.81 -7.20 -1.75
C GLY A 84 7.71 -6.95 -2.78
N ALA A 85 8.03 -6.24 -3.87
CA ALA A 85 7.10 -6.00 -4.98
C ALA A 85 6.70 -7.30 -5.69
N ALA A 86 7.65 -8.22 -5.92
CA ALA A 86 7.39 -9.52 -6.52
C ALA A 86 6.46 -10.37 -5.64
N VAL A 87 6.67 -10.40 -4.32
CA VAL A 87 5.79 -11.10 -3.38
C VAL A 87 4.37 -10.51 -3.43
N MET A 88 4.23 -9.18 -3.41
CA MET A 88 2.91 -8.54 -3.50
C MET A 88 2.21 -8.78 -4.84
N ALA A 89 2.95 -8.80 -5.95
CA ALA A 89 2.41 -9.13 -7.27
C ALA A 89 1.96 -10.59 -7.37
N ILE A 90 2.66 -11.52 -6.72
CA ILE A 90 2.24 -12.92 -6.65
C ILE A 90 0.94 -13.04 -5.85
N LEU A 91 0.82 -12.37 -4.70
CA LEU A 91 -0.42 -12.36 -3.91
C LEU A 91 -1.60 -11.77 -4.69
N GLY A 92 -1.38 -10.68 -5.43
CA GLY A 92 -2.40 -10.05 -6.26
C GLY A 92 -2.93 -10.92 -7.41
N ARG A 93 -2.22 -11.98 -7.80
CA ARG A 93 -2.74 -12.96 -8.79
C ARG A 93 -3.85 -13.85 -8.20
N TRP A 94 -3.84 -14.04 -6.89
CA TRP A 94 -4.77 -14.92 -6.17
C TRP A 94 -5.83 -14.15 -5.38
N ALA A 95 -5.85 -12.82 -5.48
CA ALA A 95 -6.86 -11.92 -4.94
C ALA A 95 -7.86 -11.53 -6.04
#